data_AF-A0A0D9QKL0-F1
#
_entry.id   AF-A0A0D9QKL0-F1
#
_cell.length_a   1.000
_cell.length_b   1.000
_cell.length_c   1.000
_cell.angle_alpha   90.00
_cell.angle_beta   90.00
_cell.angle_gamma   90.00
#
_symmetry.space_group_name_H-M   'P 1'
#
loop_
_entity.id
_entity.type
_entity.pdbx_description
1 polymer ?
#
loop_
_entity_poly.entity_id
_entity_poly.type
_entity_poly.pdbx_seq_one_letter_code
_entity_poly.pdbx_strand_id
1 'polypeptide(L)'
;MGNNRHTHGSRFRGRYVDRLRLLDESVKNNEHIIKLTDNAQKKIKQLVAETERDSLILKLSVKNGGCKGLQYSLNPIRKDEIEADDYVQQFEELKFILSIDATSVIYIYNNILDYSYDLINGGFKYVSVIV
;
A
#
# COMPACT_ATOMS: atom_id res chain seq x y z
N MET A 1 -22.53 -37.31 -32.40
CA MET A 1 -21.83 -36.06 -32.79
C MET A 1 -21.03 -35.56 -31.60
N GLY A 2 -19.71 -35.49 -31.72
CA GLY A 2 -18.82 -35.02 -30.65
C GLY A 2 -18.55 -33.51 -30.70
N ASN A 3 -18.09 -33.03 -29.55
CA ASN A 3 -17.21 -31.88 -29.32
C ASN A 3 -17.81 -30.47 -29.47
N ASN A 4 -17.44 -29.43 -28.72
CA ASN A 4 -16.64 -29.20 -27.51
C ASN A 4 -16.62 -27.64 -27.36
N ARG A 5 -16.16 -27.13 -26.20
CA ARG A 5 -15.65 -25.75 -25.94
C ARG A 5 -16.68 -24.68 -25.53
N HIS A 6 -16.46 -23.82 -24.52
CA HIS A 6 -15.26 -23.43 -23.76
C HIS A 6 -15.67 -22.84 -22.39
N THR A 7 -15.04 -23.30 -21.31
CA THR A 7 -15.08 -22.66 -19.98
C THR A 7 -14.01 -21.57 -19.91
N HIS A 8 -14.39 -20.29 -19.76
CA HIS A 8 -13.47 -19.17 -19.49
C HIS A 8 -13.71 -18.62 -18.06
N GLY A 9 -13.16 -19.28 -17.04
CA GLY A 9 -13.27 -18.83 -15.64
C GLY A 9 -12.09 -19.13 -14.72
N SER A 10 -11.07 -19.85 -15.18
CA SER A 10 -10.02 -20.41 -14.31
C SER A 10 -8.78 -19.53 -14.10
N ARG A 11 -8.56 -18.49 -14.92
CA ARG A 11 -7.30 -17.69 -14.88
C ARG A 11 -7.24 -16.63 -13.78
N PHE A 12 -8.38 -16.14 -13.29
CA PHE A 12 -8.41 -15.09 -12.25
C PHE A 12 -8.20 -15.62 -10.84
N ARG A 13 -8.65 -16.86 -10.57
CA ARG A 13 -8.59 -17.45 -9.23
C ARG A 13 -7.15 -17.81 -8.80
N GLY A 14 -6.30 -18.23 -9.74
CA GLY A 14 -4.90 -18.58 -9.47
C GLY A 14 -4.07 -17.39 -8.98
N ARG A 15 -4.06 -16.28 -9.72
CA ARG A 15 -3.25 -15.09 -9.38
C ARG A 15 -3.60 -14.47 -8.02
N TYR A 16 -4.86 -14.56 -7.58
CA TYR A 16 -5.28 -14.06 -6.28
C TYR A 16 -4.76 -14.95 -5.13
N VAL A 17 -4.86 -16.27 -5.28
CA VAL A 17 -4.37 -17.24 -4.31
C VAL A 17 -2.84 -17.16 -4.18
N ASP A 18 -2.13 -17.00 -5.30
CA ASP A 18 -0.67 -16.83 -5.30
C ASP A 18 -0.27 -15.54 -4.58
N ARG A 19 -0.97 -14.42 -4.85
CA ARG A 19 -0.72 -13.15 -4.18
C ARG A 19 -0.96 -13.23 -2.67
N LEU A 20 -2.02 -13.89 -2.23
CA LEU A 20 -2.32 -14.10 -0.80
C LEU A 20 -1.21 -14.88 -0.11
N ARG A 21 -0.72 -15.95 -0.74
CA ARG A 21 0.38 -16.75 -0.20
C ARG A 21 1.66 -15.92 -0.05
N LEU A 22 2.02 -15.16 -1.07
CA LEU A 22 3.20 -14.31 -1.03
C LEU A 22 3.09 -13.22 0.03
N LEU A 23 1.90 -12.61 0.17
CA LEU A 23 1.61 -11.67 1.24
C LEU A 23 1.79 -12.32 2.62
N ASP A 24 1.20 -13.49 2.84
CA ASP A 24 1.33 -14.21 4.11
C ASP A 24 2.79 -14.54 4.45
N GLU A 25 3.59 -14.93 3.45
CA GLU A 25 5.01 -15.20 3.61
C GLU A 25 5.79 -13.92 3.96
N SER A 26 5.58 -12.81 3.23
CA SER A 26 6.22 -11.52 3.54
C SER A 26 5.81 -10.97 4.91
N VAL A 27 4.53 -11.07 5.29
CA VAL A 27 4.04 -10.66 6.62
C VAL A 27 4.69 -11.49 7.73
N LYS A 28 4.80 -12.82 7.56
CA LYS A 28 5.48 -13.70 8.52
C LYS A 28 6.96 -13.37 8.67
N ASN A 29 7.60 -12.98 7.57
CA ASN A 29 9.02 -12.61 7.54
C ASN A 29 9.25 -11.14 7.94
N ASN A 30 8.20 -10.39 8.29
CA ASN A 30 8.24 -8.97 8.62
C ASN A 30 8.87 -8.11 7.50
N GLU A 31 8.59 -8.47 6.25
CA GLU A 31 9.09 -7.77 5.06
C GLU A 31 8.23 -6.54 4.73
N HIS A 32 8.88 -5.55 4.11
CA HIS A 32 8.18 -4.39 3.59
C HIS A 32 7.37 -4.74 2.34
N ILE A 33 6.04 -4.84 2.48
CA ILE A 33 5.13 -5.18 1.39
C ILE A 33 4.88 -4.01 0.42
N ILE A 34 5.17 -2.79 0.86
CA ILE A 34 5.22 -1.59 0.02
C ILE A 34 6.60 -0.94 0.11
N LYS A 35 7.09 -0.47 -1.04
CA LYS A 35 8.37 0.24 -1.16
C LYS A 35 8.14 1.73 -1.40
N LEU A 36 9.14 2.56 -1.10
CA LEU A 36 9.10 4.01 -1.30
C LEU A 36 10.05 4.40 -2.43
N THR A 37 9.62 5.27 -3.36
CA THR A 37 10.56 5.93 -4.29
C THR A 37 11.41 6.96 -3.56
N ASP A 38 12.50 7.40 -4.19
CA ASP A 38 13.33 8.49 -3.68
C ASP A 38 12.54 9.78 -3.45
N ASN A 39 11.56 10.08 -4.32
CA ASN A 39 10.72 11.26 -4.18
C ASN A 39 9.80 11.15 -2.97
N ALA A 40 9.18 9.98 -2.76
CA ALA A 40 8.38 9.74 -1.56
C ALA A 40 9.22 9.86 -0.29
N GLN A 41 10.42 9.27 -0.27
CA GLN A 41 11.34 9.39 0.87
C GLN A 41 11.74 10.84 1.15
N LYS A 42 12.06 11.63 0.12
CA LYS A 42 12.37 13.06 0.26
C LYS A 42 11.19 13.83 0.86
N LYS A 43 9.97 13.61 0.36
CA LYS A 43 8.79 14.27 0.91
C LYS A 43 8.50 13.83 2.35
N ILE A 44 8.64 12.55 2.67
CA ILE A 44 8.49 12.03 4.04
C ILE A 44 9.48 12.70 4.97
N LYS A 45 10.77 12.81 4.59
CA LYS A 45 11.78 13.52 5.39
C LYS A 45 11.41 14.99 5.65
N GLN A 46 10.84 15.67 4.65
CA GLN A 46 10.33 17.05 4.83
C GLN A 46 9.18 17.08 5.84
N LEU A 47 8.18 16.21 5.69
CA LEU A 47 7.03 16.13 6.61
C LEU A 47 7.45 15.73 8.04
N VAL A 48 8.47 14.90 8.18
CA VAL A 48 9.07 14.54 9.47
C VAL A 48 9.78 15.74 10.10
N ALA A 49 10.50 16.55 9.32
CA ALA A 49 11.13 17.77 9.84
C ALA A 49 10.11 18.84 10.27
N GLU A 50 8.90 18.81 9.69
CA GLU A 50 7.78 19.69 10.03
C GLU A 50 6.98 19.20 11.25
N THR A 51 7.15 17.94 11.69
CA THR A 51 6.44 17.40 12.85
C THR A 51 7.27 17.54 14.13
N GLU A 52 6.65 17.96 15.22
CA GLU A 52 7.27 18.02 16.56
C GLU A 52 7.32 16.64 17.25
N ARG A 53 7.03 15.56 16.53
CA ARG A 53 6.89 14.20 17.05
C ARG A 53 8.13 13.35 16.73
N ASP A 54 8.33 12.29 17.51
CA ASP A 54 9.43 11.34 17.30
C ASP A 54 9.37 10.64 15.94
N SER A 55 8.17 10.47 15.38
CA SER A 55 7.96 9.87 14.07
C SER A 55 6.71 10.41 13.38
N LEU A 56 6.79 10.52 12.06
CA LEU A 56 5.60 10.72 11.21
C LEU A 56 4.86 9.38 11.10
N ILE A 57 3.55 9.39 11.33
CA ILE A 57 2.71 8.21 11.15
C ILE A 57 1.64 8.54 10.11
N LEU A 58 1.59 7.76 9.04
CA LEU A 58 0.55 7.85 8.02
C LEU A 58 -0.27 6.57 8.02
N LYS A 59 -1.61 6.70 8.04
CA LYS A 59 -2.54 5.59 7.83
C LYS A 59 -2.94 5.50 6.36
N LEU A 60 -2.75 4.32 5.78
CA LEU A 60 -3.13 3.96 4.44
C LEU A 60 -4.39 3.10 4.46
N SER A 61 -5.44 3.58 3.79
CA SER A 61 -6.66 2.82 3.55
C SER A 61 -7.02 2.81 2.07
N VAL A 62 -7.52 1.68 1.58
CA VAL A 62 -8.06 1.51 0.24
C VAL A 62 -9.58 1.40 0.35
N LYS A 63 -10.28 2.27 -0.39
CA LYS A 63 -11.74 2.27 -0.46
C LYS A 63 -12.18 1.99 -1.89
N ASN A 64 -13.33 1.34 -2.04
CA ASN A 64 -13.97 1.19 -3.34
C ASN A 64 -14.46 2.56 -3.83
N GLY A 65 -13.84 3.10 -4.88
CA GLY A 65 -14.16 4.39 -5.47
C GLY A 65 -15.05 4.25 -6.71
N GLY A 66 -16.36 4.09 -6.51
CA GLY A 66 -17.38 4.16 -7.57
C GLY A 66 -17.03 3.40 -8.88
N CYS A 67 -17.53 3.88 -10.02
CA CYS A 67 -17.31 3.22 -11.32
C CYS A 67 -15.85 3.27 -11.84
N LYS A 68 -14.93 3.95 -11.14
CA LYS A 68 -13.57 4.22 -11.64
C LYS A 68 -12.45 3.50 -10.87
N GLY A 69 -12.76 2.65 -9.90
CA GLY A 69 -11.80 1.71 -9.29
C GLY A 69 -11.49 2.00 -7.82
N LEU A 70 -10.30 1.61 -7.38
CA LEU A 70 -9.86 1.74 -5.98
C LEU A 70 -9.37 3.17 -5.68
N GLN A 71 -9.75 3.71 -4.53
CA GLN A 71 -9.26 4.99 -4.02
C GLN A 71 -8.34 4.74 -2.82
N TYR A 72 -7.12 5.23 -2.93
CA TYR A 72 -6.13 5.17 -1.85
C TYR A 72 -6.17 6.47 -1.05
N SER A 73 -6.08 6.37 0.28
CA SER A 73 -6.02 7.53 1.17
C SER A 73 -4.83 7.39 2.12
N LEU A 74 -4.06 8.47 2.27
CA LEU A 74 -2.97 8.61 3.24
C LEU A 74 -3.30 9.76 4.17
N ASN A 75 -3.52 9.45 5.44
CA ASN A 75 -3.85 10.46 6.44
C ASN A 75 -2.83 10.41 7.58
N PRO A 76 -2.30 11.55 8.04
CA PRO A 76 -1.54 11.60 9.27
C PRO A 76 -2.41 11.16 10.45
N ILE A 77 -1.86 10.28 11.29
CA ILE A 77 -2.51 9.82 12.52
C ILE A 77 -1.55 9.93 13.70
N ARG A 78 -2.06 9.76 14.91
CA ARG A 78 -1.25 9.60 16.12
C ARG A 78 -0.98 8.11 16.41
N LYS A 79 -0.04 7.85 17.30
CA LYS A 79 0.36 6.48 17.67
C LYS A 79 -0.77 5.69 18.35
N ASP A 80 -1.61 6.38 19.10
CA ASP A 80 -2.80 5.83 19.78
C ASP A 80 -3.98 5.57 18.84
N GLU A 81 -3.89 6.00 17.57
CA GLU A 81 -4.89 5.74 16.52
C GLU A 81 -4.48 4.57 15.59
N ILE A 82 -3.35 3.90 15.87
CA ILE A 82 -2.98 2.66 15.19
C ILE A 82 -3.87 1.54 15.74
N GLU A 83 -4.63 0.90 14.85
CA GLU A 83 -5.52 -0.20 15.22
C GLU A 83 -4.74 -1.50 15.42
N ALA A 84 -5.26 -2.40 16.26
CA ALA A 84 -4.57 -3.65 16.60
C ALA A 84 -4.39 -4.61 15.41
N ASP A 85 -5.25 -4.50 14.40
CA ASP A 85 -5.21 -5.30 13.17
C ASP A 85 -4.53 -4.57 12.00
N ASP A 86 -4.12 -3.31 12.18
CA ASP A 86 -3.35 -2.61 11.16
C ASP A 86 -2.02 -3.34 10.91
N TYR A 87 -1.65 -3.48 9.64
CA TYR A 87 -0.30 -3.90 9.27
C TYR A 87 0.65 -2.70 9.35
N VAL A 88 1.68 -2.80 10.17
CA VAL A 88 2.59 -1.69 10.45
C VAL A 88 3.96 -1.93 9.82
N GLN A 89 4.38 -1.01 8.95
CA GLN A 89 5.77 -0.95 8.45
C GLN A 89 6.51 0.22 9.06
N GLN A 90 7.67 -0.04 9.65
CA GLN A 90 8.54 0.97 10.24
C GLN A 90 9.74 1.25 9.32
N PHE A 91 9.95 2.52 9.02
CA PHE A 91 11.10 3.01 8.27
C PHE A 91 11.99 3.81 9.24
N GLU A 92 12.80 3.10 10.03
CA GLU A 92 13.59 3.67 11.12
C GLU A 92 14.48 4.83 10.66
N GLU A 93 15.18 4.67 9.53
CA GLU A 93 16.06 5.70 8.96
C GLU A 93 15.31 6.98 8.55
N LEU A 94 14.00 6.89 8.34
CA LEU A 94 13.15 8.00 7.96
C LEU A 94 12.35 8.57 9.14
N LYS A 95 12.41 7.95 10.33
CA LYS A 95 11.50 8.20 11.45
C LYS A 95 10.03 8.21 10.99
N PHE A 96 9.67 7.21 10.20
CA PHE A 96 8.37 7.12 9.55
C PHE A 96 7.73 5.76 9.82
N ILE A 97 6.43 5.78 10.12
CA ILE A 97 5.60 4.60 10.32
C ILE A 97 4.44 4.66 9.33
N LEU A 98 4.27 3.59 8.56
CA LEU A 98 3.10 3.40 7.72
C LEU A 98 2.18 2.38 8.38
N SER A 99 1.01 2.84 8.84
CA SER A 99 -0.07 1.98 9.29
C SER A 99 -0.96 1.64 8.10
N ILE A 100 -1.23 0.37 7.84
CA ILE A 100 -2.05 -0.07 6.71
C ILE A 100 -3.28 -0.77 7.27
N ASP A 101 -4.46 -0.28 6.93
CA ASP A 101 -5.72 -0.91 7.30
C ASP A 101 -5.75 -2.38 6.85
N ALA A 102 -6.17 -3.29 7.74
CA ALA A 102 -6.12 -4.74 7.53
C ALA A 102 -6.79 -5.18 6.21
N THR A 103 -7.91 -4.54 5.84
CA THR A 103 -8.66 -4.87 4.62
C THR A 103 -7.98 -4.35 3.35
N SER A 104 -7.04 -3.42 3.52
CA SER A 104 -6.36 -2.72 2.43
C SER A 104 -5.07 -3.43 1.99
N VAL A 105 -4.45 -4.23 2.87
CA VAL A 105 -3.14 -4.87 2.70
C VAL A 105 -2.99 -5.58 1.34
N ILE A 106 -3.99 -6.37 0.94
CA ILE A 106 -3.96 -7.16 -0.30
C ILE A 106 -3.90 -6.32 -1.58
N TYR A 107 -4.47 -5.11 -1.55
CA TYR A 107 -4.48 -4.18 -2.67
C TYR A 107 -3.15 -3.43 -2.82
N ILE A 108 -2.33 -3.45 -1.76
CA ILE A 108 -1.10 -2.66 -1.65
C ILE A 108 0.14 -3.53 -1.85
N TYR A 109 0.04 -4.84 -1.62
CA TYR A 109 1.15 -5.77 -1.78
C TYR A 109 1.87 -5.60 -3.14
N ASN A 110 3.19 -5.41 -3.08
CA ASN A 110 4.09 -5.13 -4.21
C ASN A 110 3.86 -3.79 -4.94
N ASN A 111 3.10 -2.86 -4.37
CA ASN A 111 3.04 -1.50 -4.89
C ASN A 111 4.24 -0.67 -4.44
N ILE A 112 4.46 0.43 -5.14
CA ILE A 112 5.43 1.45 -4.77
C ILE A 112 4.66 2.74 -4.45
N LEU A 113 4.96 3.33 -3.30
CA LEU A 113 4.51 4.66 -2.93
C LEU A 113 5.49 5.69 -3.49
N ASP A 114 4.98 6.56 -4.34
CA ASP A 114 5.71 7.67 -4.96
C ASP A 114 5.12 9.01 -4.51
N TYR A 115 5.83 10.10 -4.78
CA TYR A 115 5.33 11.46 -4.58
C TYR A 115 5.61 12.31 -5.83
N SER A 116 4.54 12.85 -6.44
CA SER A 116 4.66 13.85 -7.50
C SER A 116 4.71 15.25 -6.90
N TYR A 117 5.68 16.04 -7.36
CA TYR A 117 5.83 17.46 -7.02
C TYR A 117 5.10 18.39 -8.01
N ASP A 118 4.22 17.84 -8.87
CA ASP A 118 3.46 18.66 -9.82
C ASP A 118 2.61 19.72 -9.11
N LEU A 119 2.63 20.95 -9.63
CA LEU A 119 1.97 22.08 -8.97
C LEU A 119 0.44 21.92 -8.85
N ILE A 120 -0.18 21.26 -9.83
CA ILE A 120 -1.65 21.13 -9.93
C ILE A 120 -2.14 19.77 -9.42
N ASN A 121 -1.40 18.69 -9.69
CA ASN A 121 -1.81 17.31 -9.39
C ASN A 121 -0.80 16.56 -8.51
N GLY A 122 0.09 17.29 -7.84
CA GLY A 122 1.07 16.74 -6.93
C GLY A 122 0.44 16.03 -5.73
N GLY A 123 1.27 15.25 -5.04
CA GLY A 123 0.86 14.43 -3.92
C GLY A 123 1.34 12.99 -4.05
N PHE A 124 1.03 12.20 -3.04
CA PHE A 124 1.36 10.77 -3.01
C PHE A 124 0.63 10.01 -4.13
N LYS A 125 1.37 9.16 -4.84
CA LYS A 125 0.88 8.33 -5.95
C LYS A 125 1.21 6.87 -5.66
N TYR A 126 0.33 5.99 -6.10
CA TYR A 126 0.54 4.55 -6.03
C TYR A 126 0.87 4.04 -7.40
N VAL A 127 2.05 3.45 -7.53
CA VAL A 127 2.44 2.75 -8.74
C VAL A 127 2.25 1.27 -8.47
N SER A 128 1.22 0.69 -9.08
CA SER A 128 1.09 -0.76 -9.05
C SER A 128 2.08 -1.35 -10.04
N VAL A 129 3.03 -2.12 -9.53
CA VAL A 129 3.94 -2.89 -10.36
C VAL A 129 3.16 -4.14 -10.81
N ILE A 130 2.56 -4.08 -12.00
CA ILE A 130 2.09 -5.28 -12.66
C ILE A 130 3.34 -5.97 -13.20
N VAL A 131 3.86 -6.94 -12.44
CA VAL A 131 4.75 -7.97 -12.99
C VAL A 131 3.89 -9.12 -13.51
#